data_AF-A0A923LS95-F1
#
_entry.id   AF-A0A923LS95-F1
#
_cell.length_a   1.000
_cell.length_b   1.000
_cell.length_c   1.000
_cell.angle_alpha   90.00
_cell.angle_beta   90.00
_cell.angle_gamma   90.00
#
_symmetry.space_group_name_H-M   'P 1'
#
loop_
_entity.id
_entity.type
_entity.pdbx_description
1 polymer ?
#
loop_
_entity_poly.entity_id
_entity_poly.type
_entity_poly.pdbx_seq_one_letter_code
_entity_poly.pdbx_strand_id
1 'polypeptide(L)'
;MRELWKFVNKRIEADTTKQKIFLILNTVIWSTATFLAGILIGLFFKLLGRNVLLGALLTACYAGVFVGFMGGCIFLMRNTTVHR
;
A
#
# COMPACT_ATOMS: atom_id res chain seq x y z
N MET A 1 -7.96 0.19 -6.28
CA MET A 1 -8.47 -1.10 -5.75
C MET A 1 -9.26 -1.91 -6.80
N ARG A 2 -10.44 -1.47 -7.26
CA ARG A 2 -11.25 -2.22 -8.26
C ARG A 2 -10.55 -2.45 -9.60
N GLU A 3 -9.89 -1.43 -10.14
CA GLU A 3 -9.17 -1.55 -11.42
C GLU A 3 -7.91 -2.43 -11.31
N LEU A 4 -7.20 -2.39 -10.17
CA LEU A 4 -6.10 -3.31 -9.85
C LEU A 4 -6.59 -4.76 -9.79
N TRP A 5 -7.75 -5.00 -9.18
CA TRP A 5 -8.36 -6.32 -9.12
C TRP A 5 -8.74 -6.85 -10.51
N LYS A 6 -9.34 -6.01 -11.37
CA LYS A 6 -9.61 -6.38 -12.78
C LYS A 6 -8.33 -6.69 -13.54
N PHE A 7 -7.26 -5.92 -13.33
CA PHE A 7 -5.99 -6.12 -14.00
C PHE A 7 -5.34 -7.45 -13.60
N VAL A 8 -5.34 -7.78 -12.31
CA VAL A 8 -4.81 -9.05 -11.80
C VAL A 8 -5.70 -10.23 -12.24
N ASN A 9 -7.02 -10.08 -12.16
CA ASN A 9 -7.97 -11.12 -12.57
C ASN A 9 -7.92 -11.43 -14.08
N LYS A 10 -7.49 -10.47 -14.91
CA LYS A 10 -7.31 -10.65 -16.36
C LYS A 10 -5.97 -11.30 -16.73
N ARG A 11 -5.02 -11.37 -15.80
CA ARG A 11 -3.63 -11.81 -16.05
C ARG A 11 -3.26 -13.13 -15.37
N ILE A 12 -3.97 -13.50 -14.31
CA ILE A 12 -3.70 -14.69 -13.51
C ILE A 12 -5.00 -15.49 -13.45
N GLU A 13 -4.99 -16.79 -13.72
CA GLU A 13 -6.19 -17.64 -13.63
C GLU A 13 -6.37 -18.23 -12.22
N ALA A 14 -5.27 -18.60 -11.56
CA ALA A 14 -5.31 -19.22 -10.23
C ALA A 14 -5.69 -18.21 -9.12
N ASP A 15 -6.83 -18.44 -8.46
CA ASP A 15 -7.38 -17.52 -7.45
C ASP A 15 -6.43 -17.27 -6.28
N THR A 16 -5.76 -18.31 -5.77
CA THR A 16 -4.79 -18.18 -4.67
C THR A 16 -3.62 -17.27 -5.05
N THR A 17 -3.20 -17.30 -6.31
CA THR A 17 -2.09 -16.48 -6.84
C THR A 17 -2.56 -15.06 -7.15
N LYS A 18 -3.81 -14.87 -7.63
CA LYS A 18 -4.43 -13.55 -7.81
C LYS A 18 -4.45 -12.76 -6.51
N GLN A 19 -4.87 -13.41 -5.42
CA GLN A 19 -4.98 -12.75 -4.12
C GLN A 19 -3.61 -12.26 -3.61
N LYS A 20 -2.58 -13.10 -3.69
CA LYS A 20 -1.21 -12.75 -3.30
C LYS A 20 -0.65 -11.60 -4.15
N ILE A 21 -0.81 -11.66 -5.47
CA ILE A 21 -0.30 -10.64 -6.40
C ILE A 21 -1.01 -9.30 -6.18
N PHE A 22 -2.32 -9.31 -5.95
CA PHE A 22 -3.07 -8.10 -5.62
C PHE A 22 -2.57 -7.46 -4.32
N LEU A 23 -2.30 -8.28 -3.30
CA LEU A 23 -1.79 -7.79 -2.02
C LEU A 23 -0.41 -7.14 -2.16
N ILE A 24 0.49 -7.77 -2.92
CA ILE A 24 1.83 -7.24 -3.20
C ILE A 24 1.73 -5.91 -3.95
N LEU A 25 0.96 -5.86 -5.04
CA LEU A 25 0.75 -4.63 -5.81
C LEU A 25 0.16 -3.51 -4.96
N ASN A 26 -0.84 -3.82 -4.13
CA ASN A 26 -1.47 -2.82 -3.27
C ASN A 26 -0.49 -2.28 -2.22
N THR A 27 0.32 -3.16 -1.62
CA THR A 27 1.34 -2.79 -0.63
C THR A 27 2.44 -1.95 -1.28
N VAL A 28 2.89 -2.30 -2.49
CA VAL A 28 3.90 -1.52 -3.23
C VAL A 28 3.36 -0.13 -3.59
N ILE A 29 2.12 -0.03 -4.07
CA ILE A 29 1.51 1.26 -4.42
C ILE A 29 1.38 2.16 -3.18
N TRP A 30 0.93 1.60 -2.06
CA TRP A 30 0.82 2.35 -0.81
C TRP A 30 2.18 2.75 -0.26
N SER A 31 3.17 1.86 -0.31
CA SER A 31 4.56 2.17 0.09
C SER A 31 5.12 3.34 -0.72
N THR A 32 4.97 3.31 -2.05
CA THR A 32 5.40 4.41 -2.93
C THR A 32 4.64 5.70 -2.64
N ALA A 33 3.32 5.63 -2.41
CA ALA A 33 2.50 6.80 -2.08
C ALA A 33 2.94 7.45 -0.75
N THR A 34 3.20 6.65 0.29
CA THR A 34 3.68 7.16 1.57
C THR A 34 5.11 7.64 1.52
N PHE A 35 5.95 7.04 0.68
CA PHE A 35 7.30 7.52 0.45
C PHE A 35 7.28 8.91 -0.22
N LEU A 36 6.44 9.08 -1.25
CA LEU A 36 6.23 10.40 -1.88
C LEU A 36 5.67 11.42 -0.89
N ALA A 37 4.69 11.02 -0.09
CA ALA A 37 4.11 11.88 0.95
C ALA A 37 5.16 12.28 2.00
N GLY A 38 6.01 11.35 2.44
CA GLY A 38 7.11 11.61 3.35
C GLY A 38 8.16 12.57 2.78
N ILE A 39 8.46 12.49 1.48
CA ILE A 39 9.32 13.45 0.78
C ILE A 39 8.66 14.84 0.71
N LEU A 40 7.37 14.91 0.38
CA LEU A 40 6.60 16.17 0.34
C LEU A 40 6.55 16.86 1.70
N ILE A 41 6.26 16.10 2.75
CA ILE A 41 6.28 16.58 4.13
C ILE A 41 7.70 17.04 4.49
N GLY A 42 8.72 16.27 4.11
CA GLY A 42 10.11 16.61 4.38
C GLY A 42 10.58 17.89 3.68
N LEU A 43 10.08 18.16 2.47
CA LEU A 43 10.33 19.40 1.72
C LEU A 43 9.62 20.60 2.36
N PHE A 44 8.39 20.42 2.87
CA PHE A 44 7.64 21.48 3.56
C PHE A 44 8.24 21.81 4.94
N PHE A 45 8.71 20.80 5.66
CA PHE A 45 9.26 20.90 7.01
C PHE A 45 10.78 21.12 7.04
N LYS A 46 11.35 21.74 5.99
CA LYS A 46 12.79 22.01 5.82
C LYS A 46 13.47 22.74 7.01
N LEU A 47 12.68 23.27 7.95
CA LEU A 47 13.11 23.99 9.15
C LEU A 47 13.28 23.11 10.42
N LEU A 48 12.66 21.93 10.47
CA LEU A 48 12.69 21.05 11.64
C LEU A 48 13.82 20.02 11.45
N GLY A 49 14.82 20.07 12.34
CA GLY A 49 16.12 19.41 12.19
C GLY A 49 16.11 17.97 11.66
N ARG A 50 17.20 17.62 10.97
CA ARG A 50 17.42 16.39 10.18
C ARG A 50 16.96 15.08 10.84
N ASN A 51 17.01 14.99 12.17
CA ASN A 51 16.62 13.82 12.95
C ASN A 51 15.10 13.61 13.00
N VAL A 52 14.31 14.69 13.07
CA VAL A 52 12.83 14.61 13.09
C VAL A 52 12.31 14.22 11.71
N LEU A 53 12.97 14.71 10.65
CA LEU A 53 12.66 14.38 9.26
C LEU A 53 12.85 12.88 8.97
N LEU A 54 14.00 12.33 9.41
CA LEU A 54 14.31 10.91 9.26
C LEU A 54 13.33 10.03 10.03
N GLY A 55 12.99 10.42 11.26
CA GLY A 55 11.97 9.73 12.06
C GLY A 55 10.60 9.74 11.39
N ALA A 56 10.14 10.90 10.90
CA ALA A 56 8.87 11.02 10.20
C ALA A 56 8.83 10.20 8.91
N LEU A 57 9.94 10.18 8.15
CA LEU A 57 10.05 9.41 6.91
C LEU A 57 9.99 7.90 7.17
N LEU A 58 10.75 7.40 8.16
CA LEU A 58 10.73 6.00 8.55
C LEU A 58 9.35 5.57 9.06
N THR A 59 8.72 6.41 9.90
CA THR A 59 7.39 6.14 10.43
C THR A 59 6.33 6.14 9.33
N ALA A 60 6.41 7.08 8.38
CA ALA A 60 5.50 7.15 7.23
C ALA A 60 5.66 5.94 6.30
N CYS A 61 6.89 5.49 6.04
CA CYS A 61 7.15 4.27 5.27
C CYS A 61 6.55 3.03 5.96
N TYR A 62 6.78 2.86 7.27
CA TYR A 62 6.21 1.74 8.01
C TYR A 62 4.68 1.78 8.05
N ALA A 63 4.10 2.96 8.28
CA ALA A 63 2.66 3.17 8.28
C ALA A 63 2.06 2.86 6.90
N GLY A 64 2.73 3.25 5.81
CA GLY A 64 2.27 2.99 4.45
C GLY A 64 2.25 1.51 4.08
N VAL A 65 3.32 0.78 4.42
CA VAL A 65 3.37 -0.67 4.22
C VAL A 65 2.27 -1.36 5.03
N PHE A 66 2.10 -0.97 6.29
CA PHE A 66 1.09 -1.57 7.17
C PHE A 66 -0.35 -1.28 6.70
N VAL A 67 -0.67 -0.03 6.36
CA VAL A 67 -1.98 0.38 5.83
C VAL A 67 -2.25 -0.25 4.47
N GLY A 68 -1.25 -0.33 3.59
CA GLY A 68 -1.35 -0.98 2.29
C GLY A 68 -1.62 -2.47 2.40
N PHE A 69 -0.97 -3.16 3.34
CA PHE A 69 -1.18 -4.58 3.60
C PHE A 69 -2.57 -4.84 4.22
N MET A 70 -2.91 -4.14 5.31
CA MET A 70 -4.20 -4.26 5.99
C MET A 70 -5.38 -3.93 5.07
N GLY A 71 -5.29 -2.82 4.32
CA GLY A 71 -6.32 -2.42 3.36
C GLY A 71 -6.48 -3.42 2.22
N GLY A 72 -5.38 -4.04 1.78
CA GLY A 72 -5.40 -5.14 0.81
C GLY A 72 -6.12 -6.38 1.36
N CYS A 73 -5.80 -6.79 2.59
CA CYS A 73 -6.42 -7.93 3.28
C CYS A 73 -7.92 -7.73 3.47
N ILE A 74 -8.36 -6.54 3.91
CA ILE A 74 -9.79 -6.22 4.09
C ILE A 74 -10.54 -6.26 2.75
N PHE A 75 -9.94 -5.72 1.69
CA PHE A 75 -10.53 -5.77 0.35
C PHE A 75 -10.69 -7.21 -0.14
N LEU A 76 -9.68 -8.04 0.09
CA LEU A 76 -9.71 -9.47 -0.24
C LEU A 76 -10.74 -10.24 0.57
N MET A 77 -10.81 -10.04 1.89
CA MET A 77 -11.87 -10.63 2.71
C MET A 77 -13.24 -10.27 2.14
N ARG A 78 -13.51 -8.97 1.92
CA ARG A 78 -14.80 -8.52 1.37
C ARG A 78 -15.13 -9.16 0.02
N ASN A 79 -14.16 -9.32 -0.88
CA ASN A 79 -14.38 -9.95 -2.18
C ASN A 79 -14.52 -11.48 -2.11
N THR A 80 -13.94 -12.13 -1.09
CA THR A 80 -14.02 -13.59 -0.92
C THR A 80 -15.29 -13.99 -0.17
N THR A 81 -15.77 -13.17 0.78
CA THR A 81 -17.01 -13.45 1.54
C THR A 81 -18.28 -13.25 0.71
N VAL A 82 -18.25 -12.44 -0.35
CA VAL A 82 -19.41 -12.21 -1.25
C VAL A 82 -19.62 -13.38 -2.22
N HIS A 83 -18.67 -14.31 -2.33
CA HIS A 83 -18.77 -15.51 -3.18
C HIS A 83 -19.02 -16.80 -2.38
N ARG A 84 -19.46 -16.71 -1.12
CA ARG A 84 -19.89 -17.87 -0.33
C ARG A 84 -21.40 -17.92 -0.18
#